data_AF-X1LUG1-F1
#
_entry.id   AF-X1LUG1-F1
#
_cell.length_a   1.000
_cell.length_b   1.000
_cell.length_c   1.000
_cell.angle_alpha   90.00
_cell.angle_beta   90.00
_cell.angle_gamma   90.00
#
_symmetry.space_group_name_H-M   'P 1'
#
loop_
_entity.id
_entity.type
_entity.pdbx_description
1 polymer ?
#
loop_
_entity_poly.entity_id
_entity_poly.type
_entity_poly.pdbx_seq_one_letter_code
_entity_poly.pdbx_strand_id
1 'polypeptide(L)' 'MSQDPIVMISTYPPRLCGIATFCEEAREFIQKHYPERKVLVISYTDGKGDGVFPLIDISRQDWWKPVVDKINEIKPYAV' A
#
# COMPACT_ATOMS: atom_id res chain seq x y z
N MET A 1 -15.72 7.26 -14.54
CA MET A 1 -14.37 7.45 -13.95
C MET A 1 -13.76 6.07 -13.78
N SER A 2 -12.45 5.92 -13.99
CA SER A 2 -11.78 4.63 -13.81
C SER A 2 -11.98 4.12 -12.36
N GLN A 3 -12.17 2.80 -12.19
CA GLN A 3 -12.24 2.13 -10.88
C GLN A 3 -10.88 1.53 -10.47
N ASP A 4 -9.81 1.90 -11.19
CA ASP A 4 -8.48 1.36 -10.95
C ASP A 4 -8.03 1.70 -9.53
N PRO A 5 -7.31 0.79 -8.86
CA PRO A 5 -6.97 0.95 -7.46
C PRO A 5 -6.02 2.12 -7.21
N ILE A 6 -5.94 2.57 -5.95
CA ILE A 6 -4.84 3.41 -5.45
C ILE A 6 -3.91 2.51 -4.66
N VAL A 7 -2.59 2.67 -4.82
CA VAL A 7 -1.58 1.90 -4.11
C VAL A 7 -0.77 2.83 -3.22
N MET A 8 -0.87 2.68 -1.90
CA MET A 8 -0.04 3.42 -0.96
C MET A 8 1.24 2.64 -0.64
N ILE A 9 2.38 3.32 -0.50
CA ILE A 9 3.65 2.72 -0.04
C ILE A 9 3.96 3.24 1.36
N SER A 10 4.01 2.37 2.37
CA SER A 10 4.14 2.82 3.77
C SER A 10 4.78 1.78 4.70
N THR A 11 5.22 2.21 5.88
CA THR A 11 5.68 1.34 6.96
C THR A 11 4.59 0.39 7.46
N TYR A 12 3.31 0.82 7.47
CA TYR A 12 2.05 0.11 7.80
C TYR A 12 2.03 -0.76 9.08
N PRO A 13 0.85 -1.04 9.70
CA PRO A 13 0.75 -2.01 10.79
C PRO A 13 1.42 -3.34 10.50
N PRO A 14 2.07 -3.96 11.49
CA PRO A 14 1.91 -3.74 12.94
C PRO A 14 2.85 -2.67 13.54
N ARG A 15 3.55 -1.89 12.71
CA ARG A 15 4.49 -0.89 13.22
C ARG A 15 3.73 0.26 13.88
N LEU A 16 4.04 0.54 15.14
CA LEU A 16 3.43 1.61 15.94
C LEU A 16 4.12 2.96 15.69
N CYS A 17 4.20 3.37 14.42
CA CYS A 17 4.79 4.65 14.03
C CYS A 17 3.72 5.58 13.47
N GLY A 18 3.89 6.90 13.63
CA GLY A 18 2.90 7.88 13.16
C GLY A 18 2.59 7.80 11.66
N ILE A 19 3.57 7.36 10.85
CA ILE A 19 3.39 7.15 9.40
C ILE A 19 2.46 5.96 9.12
N ALA A 20 2.55 4.88 9.92
CA ALA A 20 1.66 3.74 9.78
C ALA A 20 0.22 4.13 10.12
N THR A 21 0.02 4.81 11.25
CA THR A 21 -1.31 5.31 11.67
C THR A 21 -1.89 6.28 10.63
N PHE A 22 -1.10 7.25 10.16
CA PHE A 22 -1.55 8.18 9.12
C PHE A 22 -1.96 7.44 7.83
N CYS A 23 -1.22 6.39 7.45
CA CYS A 23 -1.54 5.60 6.27
C CYS A 23 -2.85 4.82 6.44
N GLU A 24 -3.14 4.27 7.63
CA GLU A 24 -4.42 3.64 7.93
C GLU A 24 -5.57 4.64 7.84
N GLU A 25 -5.45 5.80 8.50
CA GLU A 25 -6.48 6.84 8.48
C GLU A 25 -6.74 7.37 7.08
N ALA A 26 -5.67 7.61 6.29
CA ALA A 26 -5.80 8.04 4.90
C ALA A 26 -6.48 6.97 4.03
N ARG A 27 -6.14 5.69 4.24
CA ARG A 27 -6.79 4.57 3.56
C ARG A 27 -8.28 4.51 3.88
N GLU A 28 -8.65 4.59 5.15
CA GLU A 28 -10.05 4.61 5.59
C GLU A 28 -10.81 5.81 5.02
N PHE A 29 -10.19 7.00 5.05
CA PHE A 29 -10.77 8.21 4.49
C PHE A 29 -11.07 8.07 3.00
N ILE A 30 -10.11 7.60 2.20
CA ILE A 30 -10.27 7.42 0.75
C ILE A 30 -11.34 6.36 0.47
N GLN A 31 -11.28 5.20 1.15
CA GLN A 31 -12.22 4.10 0.92
C GLN A 31 -13.66 4.49 1.25
N LYS A 32 -13.86 5.34 2.27
CA LYS A 32 -15.18 5.89 2.63
C LYS A 32 -15.75 6.83 1.55
N HIS A 33 -14.91 7.62 0.90
CA HIS A 33 -15.34 8.57 -0.14
C HIS A 33 -15.47 7.92 -1.53
N TYR A 34 -14.73 6.85 -1.80
CA TYR A 34 -14.77 6.09 -3.06
C TYR A 34 -14.91 4.58 -2.80
N PRO A 35 -16.10 4.10 -2.38
CA PRO A 35 -16.30 2.71 -1.95
C PRO A 35 -15.99 1.66 -3.03
N GLU A 36 -16.19 2.01 -4.30
CA GLU A 36 -15.93 1.14 -5.45
C GLU A 36 -14.44 1.04 -5.82
N ARG A 37 -13.60 1.94 -5.30
CA ARG A 37 -12.17 1.98 -5.59
C ARG A 37 -11.40 1.28 -4.48
N LYS A 38 -10.64 0.25 -4.82
CA LYS A 38 -9.77 -0.42 -3.86
C LYS A 38 -8.60 0.48 -3.49
N VAL A 39 -8.32 0.60 -2.20
CA VAL A 39 -7.08 1.19 -1.68
C VAL A 39 -6.19 0.07 -1.17
N LEU A 40 -5.08 -0.15 -1.84
CA LEU A 40 -4.11 -1.21 -1.57
C LEU A 40 -2.86 -0.61 -0.93
N VAL A 41 -2.11 -1.42 -0.18
CA VAL A 41 -0.89 -0.96 0.48
C VAL A 41 0.26 -1.90 0.15
N ILE A 42 1.40 -1.37 -0.29
CA ILE A 42 2.67 -2.08 -0.31
C ILE A 42 3.47 -1.63 0.92
N SER A 43 3.93 -2.58 1.72
CA SER A 43 4.56 -2.30 3.00
C SER A 43 5.83 -3.10 3.22
N TYR A 44 6.46 -2.89 4.38
CA TYR A 44 7.55 -3.74 4.86
C TYR A 44 7.10 -5.19 5.03
N THR A 45 8.06 -6.11 5.05
CA THR A 45 7.82 -7.55 5.12
C THR A 45 7.01 -8.01 6.34
N ASP A 46 6.91 -7.20 7.39
CA ASP A 46 6.10 -7.45 8.57
C ASP A 46 4.68 -6.89 8.48
N GLY A 47 4.33 -6.16 7.41
CA GLY A 47 3.03 -5.54 7.21
C GLY A 47 1.88 -6.54 7.12
N LYS A 48 0.72 -6.20 7.70
CA LYS A 48 -0.45 -7.11 7.81
C LYS A 48 -1.76 -6.42 7.46
N GLY A 49 -2.75 -7.22 7.09
CA GLY A 49 -4.13 -6.80 6.85
C GLY A 49 -4.60 -7.04 5.42
N ASP A 50 -5.90 -6.87 5.20
CA ASP A 50 -6.50 -7.07 3.88
C ASP A 50 -6.02 -6.03 2.87
N GLY A 51 -5.69 -6.49 1.66
CA GLY A 51 -5.16 -5.62 0.60
C GLY A 51 -3.79 -5.02 0.93
N VAL A 52 -3.02 -5.65 1.81
CA VAL A 52 -1.63 -5.29 2.14
C VAL A 52 -0.66 -6.29 1.50
N PHE A 53 0.35 -5.79 0.82
CA PHE A 53 1.40 -6.54 0.15
C PHE A 53 2.75 -6.28 0.84
N PRO A 54 3.18 -7.16 1.76
CA PRO A 54 4.43 -6.98 2.52
C PRO A 54 5.65 -7.38 1.66
N LEU A 55 6.16 -6.45 0.87
CA LEU A 55 7.21 -6.70 -0.14
C LEU A 55 8.54 -5.97 0.14
N ILE A 56 8.53 -4.93 0.96
CA ILE A 56 9.70 -4.08 1.18
C ILE A 56 10.64 -4.74 2.17
N ASP A 57 11.66 -5.41 1.63
CA ASP A 57 12.80 -5.93 2.38
C ASP A 57 14.02 -5.03 2.19
N ILE A 58 14.17 -4.03 3.06
CA ILE A 58 15.28 -3.07 2.99
C ILE A 58 16.67 -3.69 3.22
N SER A 59 16.77 -4.96 3.62
CA SER A 59 18.06 -5.65 3.71
C SER A 59 18.64 -5.92 2.31
N ARG A 60 17.79 -5.93 1.28
CA ARG A 60 18.18 -6.12 -0.12
C ARG A 60 18.39 -4.78 -0.81
N GLN A 61 19.49 -4.62 -1.57
CA GLN A 61 19.73 -3.41 -2.36
C GLN A 61 18.69 -3.20 -3.48
N ASP A 62 18.07 -4.29 -3.95
CA ASP A 62 17.10 -4.29 -5.02
C ASP A 62 15.64 -4.44 -4.55
N TRP A 63 15.37 -4.10 -3.29
CA TRP A 63 14.04 -4.17 -2.66
C TRP A 63 12.93 -3.47 -3.47
N TRP A 64 13.29 -2.45 -4.25
CA TRP A 64 12.36 -1.67 -5.05
C TRP A 64 11.84 -2.43 -6.28
N LYS A 65 12.57 -3.43 -6.78
CA LYS A 65 12.14 -4.22 -7.95
C LYS A 65 10.80 -4.93 -7.72
N PRO A 66 10.61 -5.75 -6.67
CA PRO A 66 9.32 -6.39 -6.42
C PRO A 66 8.19 -5.39 -6.16
N VAL A 67 8.49 -4.19 -5.64
CA VAL A 67 7.50 -3.11 -5.48
C VAL A 67 7.03 -2.60 -6.84
N VAL A 68 7.98 -2.29 -7.74
CA VAL A 68 7.68 -1.83 -9.11
C VAL A 68 6.94 -2.91 -9.90
N ASP A 69 7.35 -4.17 -9.80
CA ASP A 69 6.69 -5.30 -10.46
C ASP A 69 5.23 -5.43 -10.00
N LYS A 70 4.99 -5.30 -8.68
CA LYS A 70 3.64 -5.34 -8.13
C LYS A 70 2.79 -4.15 -8.58
N ILE A 71 3.36 -2.94 -8.65
CA ILE A 71 2.65 -1.75 -9.18
C ILE A 71 2.26 -1.97 -10.65
N ASN A 72 3.17 -2.50 -11.47
CA ASN A 72 2.90 -2.79 -12.88
C ASN A 72 1.85 -3.88 -13.08
N GLU A 73 1.81 -4.88 -12.19
CA GLU A 73 0.77 -5.92 -12.15
C GLU A 73 -0.60 -5.32 -11.79
N ILE A 74 -0.65 -4.46 -10.77
CA ILE A 74 -1.88 -3.84 -10.26
C ILE A 74 -2.46 -2.82 -11.25
N LYS A 75 -1.60 -2.09 -11.98
CA LYS A 75 -1.98 -0.96 -12.86
C LYS A 75 -2.85 0.07 -12.14
N PRO A 76 -2.36 0.68 -11.04
CA PRO A 76 -3.16 1.59 -10.26
C PRO A 76 -3.41 2.91 -11.00
N TYR A 77 -4.48 3.59 -10.60
CA TYR A 77 -4.75 4.96 -10.99
C TYR A 77 -3.68 5.93 -10.47
N ALA A 78 -3.23 5.69 -9.24
CA ALA A 78 -2.21 6.48 -8.56
C ALA A 78 -1.43 5.62 -7.56
N VAL A 79 -0.16 5.99 -7.36
CA VAL A 79 0.72 5.47 -6.31
C VAL A 79 1.01 6.62 -5.34
#